data_AF-A0A946B258-F1
#
_entry.id   AF-A0A946B258-F1
#
_cell.length_a   1.000
_cell.length_b   1.000
_cell.length_c   1.000
_cell.angle_alpha   90.00
_cell.angle_beta   90.00
_cell.angle_gamma   90.00
#
_symmetry.space_group_name_H-M   'P 1'
#
loop_
_entity.id
_entity.type
_entity.pdbx_description
1 polymer ?
#
loop_
_entity_poly.entity_id
_entity_poly.type
_entity_poly.pdbx_seq_one_letter_code
_entity_poly.pdbx_strand_id
1 'polypeptide(L)'
;VGPAAYLFSDSVRANLLFGLKHRPLATPEIDEEETAARTEKMAENARAGNTDEDFNDDWVDYKTLGVDETATTDDRLIALLEEVDLTRAVYDYGLRSAVDLTGRDGLSDRILEARARLSALLAEQSLEDLVEPYDPEKYNDNASLAENLLFGTVISDKLNVDALGDHAYVLATIKEVGLTEDLLGIGRETAALMLELFADVEPGDALFEQYSFIKAEDLPEYQIIVAKFDRGGAEALNDRERSMLLTLPFKLIPARHRLGLITDEIRERVIEARKHFREHMPEDLAGAVEFFDPAEFNAVASVQDNILFGKIAYGQAEGPETVGRLIDETVDELGLRRDIVGAGLEFQVGIGGSRLSGTQRQKIAIARALAKQPDILILNAATDGMDTRTRHALVDRVLAAAPGGVVWAVGDGEYLKGFDRAAEVAGGKVVNVETLDSAAAEPAS
;
A
#
# COMPACT_ATOMS: atom_id res chain seq x y z
N VAL A 1 -2.03 -25.14 -13.30
CA VAL A 1 -1.93 -23.68 -13.46
C VAL A 1 -1.58 -23.36 -14.91
N GLY A 2 -2.28 -22.42 -15.54
CA GLY A 2 -2.07 -22.03 -16.95
C GLY A 2 -1.21 -20.77 -17.12
N PRO A 3 -1.03 -20.30 -18.37
CA PRO A 3 -0.16 -19.16 -18.70
C PRO A 3 -0.75 -17.79 -18.28
N ALA A 4 -2.07 -17.72 -18.09
CA ALA A 4 -2.74 -16.52 -17.60
C ALA A 4 -3.32 -16.80 -16.20
N ALA A 5 -2.61 -16.37 -15.17
CA ALA A 5 -3.12 -16.40 -13.80
C ALA A 5 -4.29 -15.41 -13.63
N TYR A 6 -5.49 -15.95 -13.39
CA TYR A 6 -6.65 -15.17 -12.99
C TYR A 6 -6.71 -15.06 -11.47
N LEU A 7 -6.79 -13.82 -10.98
CA LEU A 7 -7.00 -13.49 -9.58
C LEU A 7 -8.34 -12.80 -9.41
N PHE A 8 -9.04 -13.15 -8.33
CA PHE A 8 -10.26 -12.48 -7.92
C PHE A 8 -9.94 -11.12 -7.31
N SER A 9 -10.85 -10.17 -7.46
CA SER A 9 -10.74 -8.80 -6.92
C SER A 9 -10.91 -8.82 -5.39
N ASP A 10 -9.89 -9.31 -4.70
CA ASP A 10 -9.89 -9.59 -3.26
C ASP A 10 -8.44 -9.51 -2.72
N SER A 11 -8.22 -9.87 -1.46
CA SER A 11 -6.90 -9.89 -0.85
C SER A 11 -5.98 -11.00 -1.40
N VAL A 12 -4.69 -10.89 -1.12
CA VAL A 12 -3.72 -11.99 -1.38
C VAL A 12 -4.15 -13.25 -0.62
N ARG A 13 -4.56 -13.13 0.65
CA ARG A 13 -5.10 -14.23 1.48
C ARG A 13 -6.25 -14.93 0.77
N ALA A 14 -7.28 -14.19 0.40
CA ALA A 14 -8.48 -14.76 -0.22
C ALA A 14 -8.13 -15.50 -1.51
N ASN A 15 -7.24 -14.92 -2.30
CA ASN A 15 -6.73 -15.54 -3.51
C ASN A 15 -5.90 -16.81 -3.22
N LEU A 16 -5.12 -16.90 -2.15
CA LEU A 16 -4.40 -18.14 -1.80
C LEU A 16 -5.35 -19.23 -1.32
N LEU A 17 -6.31 -18.87 -0.45
CA LEU A 17 -7.28 -19.79 0.15
C LEU A 17 -8.37 -20.25 -0.82
N PHE A 18 -8.61 -19.53 -1.92
CA PHE A 18 -9.70 -19.82 -2.85
C PHE A 18 -9.73 -21.28 -3.31
N GLY A 19 -8.55 -21.88 -3.53
CA GLY A 19 -8.45 -23.28 -3.95
C GLY A 19 -9.07 -24.27 -2.96
N LEU A 20 -9.11 -23.92 -1.67
CA LEU A 20 -9.56 -24.76 -0.58
C LEU A 20 -11.07 -24.66 -0.34
N LYS A 21 -11.77 -23.71 -0.98
CA LYS A 21 -13.21 -23.49 -0.85
C LYS A 21 -14.01 -24.45 -1.74
N HIS A 22 -14.29 -25.65 -1.25
CA HIS A 22 -14.96 -26.70 -2.04
C HIS A 22 -16.22 -27.31 -1.39
N ARG A 23 -16.42 -27.10 -0.10
CA ARG A 23 -17.65 -27.44 0.64
C ARG A 23 -17.71 -26.62 1.94
N PRO A 24 -18.89 -26.36 2.53
CA PRO A 24 -18.98 -25.74 3.84
C PRO A 24 -18.49 -26.73 4.92
N LEU A 25 -17.71 -26.24 5.87
CA LEU A 25 -17.09 -27.04 6.94
C LEU A 25 -17.57 -26.62 8.33
N ALA A 26 -17.90 -25.35 8.53
CA ALA A 26 -18.43 -24.83 9.77
C ALA A 26 -19.42 -23.69 9.52
N THR A 27 -20.38 -23.53 10.42
CA THR A 27 -21.28 -22.38 10.43
C THR A 27 -20.68 -21.33 11.37
N PRO A 28 -20.56 -20.06 10.95
CA PRO A 28 -20.05 -19.00 11.82
C PRO A 28 -20.95 -18.82 13.05
N GLU A 29 -20.35 -18.40 14.16
CA GLU A 29 -21.11 -17.91 15.30
C GLU A 29 -21.76 -16.58 14.90
N ILE A 30 -23.09 -16.57 14.89
CA ILE A 30 -23.94 -15.44 14.51
C ILE A 30 -24.93 -15.16 15.64
N ASP A 31 -25.45 -13.95 15.70
CA ASP A 31 -26.37 -13.56 16.77
C ASP A 31 -27.75 -14.24 16.65
N GLU A 32 -28.62 -14.06 17.66
CA GLU A 32 -29.93 -14.70 17.69
C GLU A 32 -30.85 -14.25 16.54
N GLU A 33 -30.71 -13.00 16.08
CA GLU A 33 -31.53 -12.43 15.01
C GLU A 33 -31.10 -13.01 13.64
N GLU A 34 -29.79 -13.03 13.38
CA GLU A 34 -29.18 -13.65 12.21
C GLU A 34 -29.44 -15.16 12.17
N THR A 35 -29.42 -15.83 13.33
CA THR A 35 -29.76 -17.26 13.44
C THR A 35 -31.22 -17.52 13.01
N ALA A 36 -32.16 -16.68 13.46
CA ALA A 36 -33.56 -16.80 13.09
C ALA A 36 -33.77 -16.56 11.58
N ALA A 37 -33.18 -15.49 11.03
CA ALA A 37 -33.24 -15.16 9.62
C ALA A 37 -32.64 -16.26 8.74
N ARG A 38 -31.49 -16.82 9.16
CA ARG A 38 -30.85 -17.95 8.49
C ARG A 38 -31.74 -19.19 8.50
N THR A 39 -32.36 -19.51 9.64
CA THR A 39 -33.27 -20.67 9.77
C THR A 39 -34.47 -20.54 8.83
N GLU A 40 -35.05 -19.35 8.73
CA GLU A 40 -36.16 -19.07 7.81
C GLU A 40 -35.73 -19.23 6.34
N LYS A 41 -34.58 -18.66 5.96
CA LYS A 41 -33.99 -18.78 4.62
C LYS A 41 -33.72 -20.25 4.26
N MET A 42 -33.16 -21.05 5.17
CA MET A 42 -32.93 -22.48 4.94
C MET A 42 -34.25 -23.24 4.75
N ALA A 43 -35.29 -22.91 5.52
CA ALA A 43 -36.63 -23.51 5.36
C ALA A 43 -37.31 -23.09 4.04
N GLU A 44 -37.07 -21.89 3.55
CA GLU A 44 -37.50 -21.46 2.21
C GLU A 44 -36.75 -22.19 1.11
N ASN A 45 -35.41 -22.26 1.20
CA ASN A 45 -34.58 -22.99 0.25
C ASN A 45 -35.02 -24.45 0.11
N ALA A 46 -35.26 -25.13 1.24
CA ALA A 46 -35.75 -26.51 1.24
C ALA A 46 -37.12 -26.65 0.54
N ARG A 47 -38.03 -25.69 0.73
CA ARG A 47 -39.35 -25.68 0.05
C ARG A 47 -39.23 -25.39 -1.44
N ALA A 48 -38.27 -24.58 -1.85
CA ALA A 48 -38.00 -24.25 -3.24
C ALA A 48 -37.17 -25.32 -3.99
N GLY A 49 -36.57 -26.26 -3.26
CA GLY A 49 -35.64 -27.26 -3.83
C GLY A 49 -34.23 -26.70 -4.10
N ASN A 50 -33.84 -25.61 -3.44
CA ASN A 50 -32.49 -25.05 -3.49
C ASN A 50 -31.54 -25.79 -2.53
N THR A 51 -30.23 -25.54 -2.67
CA THR A 51 -29.22 -26.01 -1.71
C THR A 51 -29.46 -25.43 -0.31
N ASP A 52 -29.15 -26.23 0.71
CA ASP A 52 -29.12 -25.82 2.12
C ASP A 52 -27.76 -25.25 2.56
N GLU A 53 -26.76 -25.30 1.69
CA GLU A 53 -25.44 -24.70 1.92
C GLU A 53 -25.56 -23.16 1.91
N ASP A 54 -25.01 -22.50 2.94
CA ASP A 54 -24.99 -21.04 3.00
C ASP A 54 -23.64 -20.50 2.49
N PHE A 55 -23.71 -19.44 1.69
CA PHE A 55 -22.54 -18.70 1.24
C PHE A 55 -21.72 -18.13 2.41
N ASN A 56 -22.39 -17.78 3.51
CA ASN A 56 -21.75 -17.23 4.71
C ASN A 56 -21.11 -18.29 5.60
N ASP A 57 -21.24 -19.58 5.29
CA ASP A 57 -20.50 -20.62 6.01
C ASP A 57 -18.99 -20.49 5.81
N ASP A 58 -18.22 -21.17 6.65
CA ASP A 58 -16.80 -21.31 6.45
C ASP A 58 -16.51 -22.42 5.44
N TRP A 59 -16.01 -22.03 4.27
CA TRP A 59 -15.69 -22.94 3.17
C TRP A 59 -14.24 -23.39 3.15
N VAL A 60 -13.36 -22.83 3.99
CA VAL A 60 -11.91 -23.02 3.85
C VAL A 60 -11.47 -24.33 4.50
N ASP A 61 -10.92 -25.24 3.70
CA ASP A 61 -10.30 -26.47 4.23
C ASP A 61 -8.91 -26.22 4.85
N TYR A 62 -8.94 -25.73 6.09
CA TYR A 62 -7.75 -25.49 6.91
C TYR A 62 -6.92 -26.75 7.17
N LYS A 63 -7.55 -27.91 7.22
CA LYS A 63 -6.85 -29.18 7.42
C LYS A 63 -5.95 -29.51 6.24
N THR A 64 -6.46 -29.33 5.02
CA THR A 64 -5.66 -29.51 3.79
C THR A 64 -4.55 -28.46 3.67
N LEU A 65 -4.78 -27.24 4.15
CA LEU A 65 -3.71 -26.22 4.27
C LEU A 65 -2.63 -26.63 5.29
N GLY A 66 -2.92 -27.60 6.18
CA GLY A 66 -2.03 -28.06 7.25
C GLY A 66 -2.14 -27.24 8.53
N VAL A 67 -3.21 -26.47 8.73
CA VAL A 67 -3.48 -25.78 10.00
C VAL A 67 -3.83 -26.82 11.05
N ASP A 68 -3.14 -26.75 12.19
CA ASP A 68 -3.27 -27.66 13.32
C ASP A 68 -3.03 -26.90 14.63
N GLU A 69 -2.88 -27.61 15.76
CA GLU A 69 -2.64 -26.99 17.07
C GLU A 69 -1.34 -26.18 17.15
N THR A 70 -0.40 -26.39 16.22
CA THR A 70 0.95 -25.81 16.24
C THR A 70 1.19 -24.75 15.18
N ALA A 71 0.38 -24.71 14.12
CA ALA A 71 0.55 -23.82 12.99
C ALA A 71 -0.77 -23.10 12.65
N THR A 72 -0.73 -21.77 12.70
CA THR A 72 -1.87 -20.93 12.32
C THR A 72 -2.06 -20.87 10.80
N THR A 73 -3.20 -20.35 10.35
CA THR A 73 -3.44 -20.06 8.93
C THR A 73 -2.37 -19.13 8.36
N ASP A 74 -1.99 -18.08 9.08
CA ASP A 74 -0.96 -17.14 8.63
C ASP A 74 0.40 -17.84 8.49
N ASP A 75 0.75 -18.73 9.44
CA ASP A 75 2.00 -19.50 9.34
C ASP A 75 2.07 -20.35 8.08
N ARG A 76 0.97 -21.01 7.73
CA ARG A 76 0.89 -21.84 6.52
C ARG A 76 0.90 -21.02 5.25
N LEU A 77 0.20 -19.87 5.23
CA LEU A 77 0.22 -18.97 4.09
C LEU A 77 1.60 -18.34 3.88
N ILE A 78 2.31 -17.98 4.95
CA ILE A 78 3.68 -17.46 4.88
C ILE A 78 4.64 -18.53 4.33
N ALA A 79 4.57 -19.76 4.84
CA ALA A 79 5.37 -20.87 4.31
C ALA A 79 5.11 -21.09 2.81
N LEU A 80 3.85 -21.05 2.40
CA LEU A 80 3.46 -21.17 0.99
C LEU A 80 4.03 -20.03 0.12
N LEU A 81 4.10 -18.80 0.65
CA LEU A 81 4.74 -17.68 -0.04
C LEU A 81 6.26 -17.87 -0.18
N GLU A 82 6.91 -18.53 0.78
CA GLU A 82 8.34 -18.85 0.72
C GLU A 82 8.65 -19.90 -0.36
N GLU A 83 7.75 -20.87 -0.55
CA GLU A 83 7.83 -21.89 -1.61
C GLU A 83 7.76 -21.28 -3.02
N VAL A 84 7.17 -20.10 -3.18
CA VAL A 84 7.10 -19.39 -4.47
C VAL A 84 7.93 -18.10 -4.53
N ASP A 85 8.76 -17.84 -3.51
CA ASP A 85 9.60 -16.63 -3.43
C ASP A 85 8.76 -15.34 -3.57
N LEU A 86 7.66 -15.24 -2.83
CA LEU A 86 6.76 -14.08 -2.85
C LEU A 86 6.73 -13.33 -1.51
N THR A 87 7.35 -13.86 -0.46
CA THR A 87 7.37 -13.29 0.89
C THR A 87 7.85 -11.84 0.91
N ARG A 88 8.89 -11.47 0.15
CA ARG A 88 9.37 -10.08 0.10
C ARG A 88 8.33 -9.12 -0.46
N ALA A 89 7.64 -9.50 -1.54
CA ALA A 89 6.61 -8.65 -2.12
C ALA A 89 5.43 -8.45 -1.16
N VAL A 90 5.01 -9.52 -0.49
CA VAL A 90 3.93 -9.45 0.51
C VAL A 90 4.35 -8.64 1.74
N TYR A 91 5.60 -8.76 2.17
CA TYR A 91 6.18 -7.89 3.19
C TYR A 91 6.12 -6.40 2.79
N ASP A 92 6.52 -6.06 1.57
CA ASP A 92 6.47 -4.67 1.08
C ASP A 92 5.02 -4.16 1.00
N TYR A 93 4.03 -5.03 0.70
CA TYR A 93 2.62 -4.68 0.79
C TYR A 93 2.19 -4.41 2.22
N GLY A 94 2.61 -5.25 3.17
CA GLY A 94 2.35 -5.07 4.59
C GLY A 94 2.90 -3.75 5.12
N LEU A 95 4.13 -3.41 4.77
CA LEU A 95 4.74 -2.12 5.14
C LEU A 95 3.91 -0.93 4.66
N ARG A 96 3.38 -1.00 3.43
CA ARG A 96 2.64 0.10 2.78
C ARG A 96 1.14 0.11 3.07
N SER A 97 0.65 -0.83 3.86
CA SER A 97 -0.77 -0.93 4.17
C SER A 97 -1.03 -0.49 5.61
N ALA A 98 -2.21 0.08 5.85
CA ALA A 98 -2.78 0.14 7.18
C ALA A 98 -3.00 -1.29 7.69
N VAL A 99 -2.82 -1.51 8.98
CA VAL A 99 -2.96 -2.84 9.59
C VAL A 99 -4.23 -2.90 10.39
N ASP A 100 -5.07 -3.87 10.08
CA ASP A 100 -6.15 -4.28 10.98
C ASP A 100 -5.52 -5.00 12.19
N LEU A 101 -5.68 -4.38 13.37
CA LEU A 101 -5.19 -4.90 14.63
C LEU A 101 -6.12 -5.97 15.23
N THR A 102 -7.29 -6.23 14.62
CA THR A 102 -8.24 -7.23 15.09
C THR A 102 -7.57 -8.61 15.17
N GLY A 103 -7.51 -9.17 16.39
CA GLY A 103 -6.87 -10.46 16.66
C GLY A 103 -5.33 -10.43 16.63
N ARG A 104 -4.69 -9.26 16.62
CA ARG A 104 -3.23 -9.06 16.65
C ARG A 104 -2.78 -8.33 17.92
N ASP A 105 -2.98 -8.98 19.06
CA ASP A 105 -2.68 -8.40 20.38
C ASP A 105 -1.20 -7.97 20.50
N GLY A 106 -0.96 -6.73 20.92
CA GLY A 106 0.37 -6.18 21.16
C GLY A 106 1.16 -5.75 19.91
N LEU A 107 0.60 -5.90 18.69
CA LEU A 107 1.29 -5.47 17.47
C LEU A 107 1.49 -3.94 17.41
N SER A 108 0.50 -3.15 17.87
CA SER A 108 0.62 -1.70 17.97
C SER A 108 1.82 -1.28 18.81
N ASP A 109 1.98 -1.88 19.99
CA ASP A 109 3.03 -1.55 20.95
C ASP A 109 4.40 -1.92 20.39
N ARG A 110 4.51 -3.06 19.69
CA ARG A 110 5.75 -3.47 19.02
C ARG A 110 6.09 -2.58 17.83
N ILE A 111 5.10 -2.05 17.10
CA ILE A 111 5.34 -1.05 16.04
C ILE A 111 5.85 0.27 16.65
N LEU A 112 5.33 0.67 17.82
CA LEU A 112 5.85 1.84 18.55
C LEU A 112 7.26 1.60 19.09
N GLU A 113 7.57 0.38 19.53
CA GLU A 113 8.94 -0.03 19.87
C GLU A 113 9.87 0.06 18.64
N ALA A 114 9.40 -0.38 17.47
CA ALA A 114 10.12 -0.23 16.21
C ALA A 114 10.35 1.23 15.82
N ARG A 115 9.38 2.12 16.05
CA ARG A 115 9.54 3.57 15.87
C ARG A 115 10.69 4.11 16.74
N ALA A 116 10.67 3.79 18.04
CA ALA A 116 11.72 4.21 18.96
C ALA A 116 13.10 3.64 18.56
N ARG A 117 13.14 2.37 18.14
CA ARG A 117 14.38 1.70 17.71
C ARG A 117 14.95 2.30 16.43
N LEU A 118 14.12 2.57 15.42
CA LEU A 118 14.56 3.22 14.18
C LEU A 118 15.15 4.61 14.47
N SER A 119 14.50 5.39 15.34
CA SER A 119 15.01 6.70 15.75
C SER A 119 16.38 6.59 16.44
N ALA A 120 16.56 5.60 17.33
CA ALA A 120 17.85 5.33 17.96
C ALA A 120 18.92 4.89 16.93
N LEU A 121 18.55 4.03 15.97
CA LEU A 121 19.45 3.53 14.93
C LEU A 121 19.94 4.66 14.01
N LEU A 122 19.06 5.59 13.65
CA LEU A 122 19.42 6.79 12.89
C LEU A 122 20.44 7.63 13.66
N ALA A 123 20.25 7.82 14.97
CA ALA A 123 21.19 8.57 15.81
C ALA A 123 22.54 7.85 15.98
N GLU A 124 22.52 6.53 16.22
CA GLU A 124 23.73 5.70 16.35
C GLU A 124 24.62 5.75 15.09
N GLN A 125 24.00 5.86 13.92
CA GLN A 125 24.70 5.92 12.63
C GLN A 125 25.00 7.34 12.15
N SER A 126 24.64 8.37 12.93
CA SER A 126 24.75 9.79 12.53
C SER A 126 24.00 10.09 11.21
N LEU A 127 22.80 9.54 11.09
CA LEU A 127 21.91 9.63 9.92
C LEU A 127 20.60 10.36 10.26
N GLU A 128 20.56 11.16 11.33
CA GLU A 128 19.38 11.90 11.75
C GLU A 128 18.87 12.84 10.65
N ASP A 129 19.77 13.38 9.83
CA ASP A 129 19.45 14.28 8.71
C ASP A 129 18.70 13.58 7.56
N LEU A 130 18.56 12.24 7.58
CA LEU A 130 17.80 11.49 6.56
C LEU A 130 16.29 11.56 6.80
N VAL A 131 15.85 11.77 8.04
CA VAL A 131 14.43 11.74 8.41
C VAL A 131 14.13 12.92 9.31
N GLU A 132 13.25 13.81 8.85
CA GLU A 132 12.69 14.85 9.70
C GLU A 132 11.45 14.28 10.42
N PRO A 133 11.52 14.04 11.75
CA PRO A 133 10.42 13.44 12.49
C PRO A 133 9.21 14.38 12.56
N TYR A 134 8.02 13.81 12.71
CA TYR A 134 6.85 14.60 13.07
C TYR A 134 6.93 15.03 14.54
N ASP A 135 6.85 16.33 14.78
CA ASP A 135 6.89 16.94 16.10
C ASP A 135 5.71 17.92 16.21
N PRO A 136 4.80 17.75 17.19
CA PRO A 136 3.64 18.62 17.36
C PRO A 136 3.99 20.11 17.49
N GLU A 137 5.20 20.41 17.98
CA GLU A 137 5.67 21.77 18.26
C GLU A 137 6.59 22.33 17.17
N LYS A 138 6.88 21.58 16.10
CA LYS A 138 7.74 22.03 15.01
C LYS A 138 7.07 21.92 13.65
N TYR A 139 7.54 22.78 12.75
CA TYR A 139 7.23 22.71 11.33
C TYR A 139 8.18 21.72 10.67
N ASN A 140 7.66 20.82 9.85
CA ASN A 140 8.44 19.85 9.09
C ASN A 140 8.65 20.37 7.66
N ASP A 141 9.87 20.72 7.31
CA ASP A 141 10.21 21.32 6.01
C ASP A 141 10.12 20.33 4.83
N ASN A 142 10.12 19.03 5.13
CA ASN A 142 9.94 17.96 4.17
C ASN A 142 8.46 17.54 4.00
N ALA A 143 7.55 18.11 4.79
CA ALA A 143 6.11 17.96 4.64
C ALA A 143 5.48 19.19 3.97
N SER A 144 4.35 18.97 3.31
CA SER A 144 3.56 20.06 2.73
C SER A 144 2.97 20.97 3.81
N LEU A 145 2.58 22.19 3.44
CA LEU A 145 1.88 23.08 4.37
C LEU A 145 0.55 22.46 4.83
N ALA A 146 -0.17 21.73 3.95
CA ALA A 146 -1.37 20.98 4.33
C ALA A 146 -1.09 19.94 5.41
N GLU A 147 -0.06 19.11 5.24
CA GLU A 147 0.33 18.11 6.24
C GLU A 147 0.78 18.75 7.54
N ASN A 148 1.48 19.89 7.48
CA ASN A 148 1.86 20.65 8.66
C ASN A 148 0.67 21.27 9.38
N LEU A 149 -0.36 21.73 8.65
CA LEU A 149 -1.56 22.30 9.25
C LEU A 149 -2.44 21.21 9.89
N LEU A 150 -2.73 20.14 9.14
CA LEU A 150 -3.63 19.08 9.58
C LEU A 150 -2.99 18.17 10.63
N PHE A 151 -1.68 17.90 10.50
CA PHE A 151 -0.91 17.03 11.38
C PHE A 151 -1.62 15.70 11.66
N GLY A 152 -2.06 15.04 10.59
CA GLY A 152 -2.83 13.81 10.64
C GLY A 152 -3.21 13.30 9.26
N THR A 153 -3.79 12.10 9.23
CA THR A 153 -4.28 11.46 7.99
C THR A 153 -5.76 11.73 7.81
N VAL A 154 -6.15 12.23 6.63
CA VAL A 154 -7.57 12.48 6.31
C VAL A 154 -8.26 11.17 5.96
N ILE A 155 -9.37 10.86 6.65
CA ILE A 155 -10.06 9.56 6.59
C ILE A 155 -11.47 9.61 6.01
N SER A 156 -12.00 10.82 5.80
CA SER A 156 -13.36 11.01 5.27
C SER A 156 -13.35 11.93 4.05
N ASP A 157 -14.39 11.82 3.22
CA ASP A 157 -14.67 12.71 2.10
C ASP A 157 -15.09 14.12 2.51
N LYS A 158 -15.35 14.34 3.81
CA LYS A 158 -15.68 15.65 4.38
C LYS A 158 -14.53 16.65 4.23
N LEU A 159 -13.29 16.17 4.16
CA LEU A 159 -12.12 17.00 3.98
C LEU A 159 -11.35 16.51 2.76
N ASN A 160 -11.01 17.42 1.85
CA ASN A 160 -10.22 17.10 0.67
C ASN A 160 -8.91 17.89 0.71
N VAL A 161 -7.79 17.18 0.80
CA VAL A 161 -6.43 17.76 0.86
C VAL A 161 -6.13 18.61 -0.38
N ASP A 162 -6.65 18.22 -1.55
CA ASP A 162 -6.46 18.96 -2.79
C ASP A 162 -7.31 20.24 -2.92
N ALA A 163 -8.29 20.42 -2.02
CA ALA A 163 -9.24 21.52 -2.05
C ALA A 163 -9.41 22.21 -0.68
N LEU A 164 -8.39 22.15 0.17
CA LEU A 164 -8.42 22.80 1.50
C LEU A 164 -8.66 24.31 1.43
N GLY A 165 -8.23 24.96 0.32
CA GLY A 165 -8.45 26.38 0.08
C GLY A 165 -9.91 26.78 -0.13
N ASP A 166 -10.84 25.83 -0.26
CA ASP A 166 -12.29 26.08 -0.36
C ASP A 166 -13.07 25.61 0.89
N HIS A 167 -12.38 24.94 1.84
CA HIS A 167 -13.05 24.34 2.98
C HIS A 167 -13.31 25.36 4.10
N ALA A 168 -14.58 25.62 4.41
CA ALA A 168 -15.00 26.68 5.33
C ALA A 168 -14.30 26.65 6.70
N TYR A 169 -14.12 25.47 7.30
CA TYR A 169 -13.46 25.34 8.60
C TYR A 169 -11.94 25.59 8.53
N VAL A 170 -11.29 25.20 7.43
CA VAL A 170 -9.86 25.44 7.21
C VAL A 170 -9.63 26.94 7.03
N LEU A 171 -10.48 27.58 6.21
CA LEU A 171 -10.45 29.02 5.97
C LEU A 171 -10.69 29.82 7.26
N ALA A 172 -11.62 29.39 8.11
CA ALA A 172 -11.84 30.00 9.42
C ALA A 172 -10.60 29.87 10.33
N THR A 173 -9.98 28.69 10.35
CA THR A 173 -8.78 28.41 11.16
C THR A 173 -7.59 29.29 10.76
N ILE A 174 -7.26 29.34 9.46
CA ILE A 174 -6.15 30.19 8.99
C ILE A 174 -6.44 31.68 9.18
N LYS A 175 -7.72 32.07 9.14
CA LYS A 175 -8.13 33.46 9.37
C LYS A 175 -7.94 33.86 10.83
N GLU A 176 -8.26 32.96 11.77
CA GLU A 176 -8.14 33.23 13.21
C GLU A 176 -6.68 33.55 13.60
N VAL A 177 -5.73 32.84 13.02
CA VAL A 177 -4.28 33.08 13.25
C VAL A 177 -3.67 34.12 12.30
N GLY A 178 -4.49 34.79 11.48
CA GLY A 178 -4.04 35.84 10.57
C GLY A 178 -3.15 35.37 9.41
N LEU A 179 -3.29 34.13 8.94
CA LEU A 179 -2.52 33.57 7.81
C LEU A 179 -3.12 33.85 6.43
N THR A 180 -4.38 34.27 6.34
CA THR A 180 -5.10 34.34 5.05
C THR A 180 -4.40 35.20 3.99
N GLU A 181 -3.97 36.41 4.34
CA GLU A 181 -3.33 37.33 3.38
C GLU A 181 -1.94 36.84 2.96
N ASP A 182 -1.17 36.29 3.89
CA ASP A 182 0.15 35.73 3.59
C ASP A 182 0.05 34.52 2.66
N LEU A 183 -0.89 33.62 2.92
CA LEU A 183 -1.13 32.47 2.05
C LEU A 183 -1.65 32.89 0.67
N LEU A 184 -2.47 33.93 0.56
CA LEU A 184 -2.87 34.51 -0.73
C LEU A 184 -1.66 35.08 -1.49
N GLY A 185 -0.76 35.79 -0.79
CA GLY A 185 0.49 36.27 -1.35
C GLY A 185 1.38 35.15 -1.86
N ILE A 186 1.62 34.13 -1.03
CA ILE A 186 2.38 32.92 -1.40
C ILE A 186 1.73 32.22 -2.59
N GLY A 187 0.41 32.10 -2.61
CA GLY A 187 -0.34 31.48 -3.71
C GLY A 187 -0.15 32.25 -5.01
N ARG A 188 -0.22 33.58 -4.96
CA ARG A 188 0.06 34.44 -6.12
C ARG A 188 1.48 34.28 -6.62
N GLU A 189 2.48 34.28 -5.74
CA GLU A 189 3.88 34.13 -6.14
C GLU A 189 4.16 32.73 -6.73
N THR A 190 3.56 31.70 -6.13
CA THR A 190 3.62 30.33 -6.66
C THR A 190 3.00 30.25 -8.05
N ALA A 191 1.80 30.82 -8.24
CA ALA A 191 1.12 30.84 -9.53
C ALA A 191 1.93 31.61 -10.59
N ALA A 192 2.48 32.78 -10.24
CA ALA A 192 3.31 33.57 -11.14
C ALA A 192 4.55 32.80 -11.60
N LEU A 193 5.23 32.12 -10.67
CA LEU A 193 6.40 31.30 -10.99
C LEU A 193 6.03 30.13 -11.89
N MET A 194 4.92 29.43 -11.64
CA MET A 194 4.48 28.33 -12.49
C MET A 194 4.14 28.82 -13.91
N LEU A 195 3.47 29.96 -14.03
CA LEU A 195 3.18 30.57 -15.33
C LEU A 195 4.46 30.95 -16.09
N GLU A 196 5.48 31.42 -15.39
CA GLU A 196 6.79 31.74 -15.99
C GLU A 196 7.55 30.48 -16.43
N LEU A 197 7.64 29.47 -15.56
CA LEU A 197 8.40 28.25 -15.82
C LEU A 197 7.80 27.41 -16.96
N PHE A 198 6.48 27.42 -17.10
CA PHE A 198 5.76 26.58 -18.06
C PHE A 198 5.16 27.37 -19.24
N ALA A 199 5.55 28.63 -19.44
CA ALA A 199 5.05 29.46 -20.53
C ALA A 199 5.26 28.82 -21.92
N ASP A 200 6.36 28.09 -22.10
CA ASP A 200 6.78 27.50 -23.37
C ASP A 200 6.64 25.96 -23.41
N VAL A 201 5.98 25.35 -22.42
CA VAL A 201 5.83 23.89 -22.33
C VAL A 201 4.47 23.45 -22.89
N GLU A 202 4.47 22.44 -23.76
CA GLU A 202 3.24 21.94 -24.36
C GLU A 202 2.36 21.20 -23.32
N PRO A 203 1.02 21.32 -23.41
CA PRO A 203 0.11 20.55 -22.57
C PRO A 203 0.33 19.03 -22.75
N GLY A 204 0.60 18.32 -21.66
CA GLY A 204 0.88 16.87 -21.67
C GLY A 204 2.36 16.49 -21.72
N ASP A 205 3.27 17.47 -21.65
CA ASP A 205 4.70 17.18 -21.42
C ASP A 205 4.88 16.54 -20.02
N ALA A 206 5.69 15.48 -19.96
CA ALA A 206 6.00 14.77 -18.72
C ALA A 206 6.65 15.68 -17.66
N LEU A 207 7.41 16.70 -18.07
CA LEU A 207 7.98 17.70 -17.18
C LEU A 207 6.89 18.57 -16.55
N PHE A 208 5.82 18.87 -17.27
CA PHE A 208 4.71 19.63 -16.73
C PHE A 208 3.99 18.85 -15.62
N GLU A 209 3.63 17.59 -15.91
CA GLU A 209 2.91 16.73 -14.95
C GLU A 209 3.73 16.42 -13.70
N GLN A 210 5.06 16.35 -13.82
CA GLN A 210 5.93 16.01 -12.69
C GLN A 210 6.20 17.17 -11.73
N TYR A 211 6.17 18.42 -12.23
CA TYR A 211 6.65 19.59 -11.48
C TYR A 211 5.63 20.72 -11.31
N SER A 212 4.49 20.72 -12.02
CA SER A 212 3.47 21.75 -11.89
C SER A 212 2.43 21.44 -10.81
N PHE A 213 2.07 22.45 -10.00
CA PHE A 213 0.95 22.39 -9.03
C PHE A 213 -0.40 22.74 -9.66
N ILE A 214 -0.36 23.27 -10.87
CA ILE A 214 -1.49 23.78 -11.64
C ILE A 214 -1.66 22.88 -12.85
N LYS A 215 -2.87 22.39 -13.09
CA LYS A 215 -3.12 21.63 -14.31
C LYS A 215 -2.98 22.54 -15.52
N ALA A 216 -2.53 21.99 -16.66
CA ALA A 216 -2.31 22.79 -17.87
C ALA A 216 -3.59 23.52 -18.32
N GLU A 217 -4.75 22.89 -18.11
CA GLU A 217 -6.07 23.47 -18.38
C GLU A 217 -6.43 24.68 -17.50
N ASP A 218 -5.87 24.77 -16.30
CA ASP A 218 -6.17 25.84 -15.34
C ASP A 218 -5.24 27.06 -15.49
N LEU A 219 -4.11 26.93 -16.20
CA LEU A 219 -3.12 28.01 -16.37
C LEU A 219 -3.74 29.34 -16.88
N PRO A 220 -4.62 29.35 -17.90
CA PRO A 220 -5.22 30.60 -18.36
C PRO A 220 -6.05 31.30 -17.26
N GLU A 221 -6.71 30.54 -16.40
CA GLU A 221 -7.48 31.09 -15.27
C GLU A 221 -6.53 31.70 -14.23
N TYR A 222 -5.44 31.01 -13.87
CA TYR A 222 -4.42 31.56 -12.98
C TYR A 222 -3.73 32.83 -13.52
N GLN A 223 -3.52 32.93 -14.84
CA GLN A 223 -2.96 34.15 -15.44
C GLN A 223 -3.86 35.37 -15.21
N ILE A 224 -5.18 35.19 -15.35
CA ILE A 224 -6.17 36.24 -15.08
C ILE A 224 -6.18 36.60 -13.59
N ILE A 225 -6.14 35.59 -12.72
CA ILE A 225 -6.16 35.76 -11.27
C ILE A 225 -4.94 36.54 -10.78
N VAL A 226 -3.73 36.17 -11.20
CA VAL A 226 -2.49 36.88 -10.85
C VAL A 226 -2.55 38.33 -11.33
N ALA A 227 -3.00 38.58 -12.58
CA ALA A 227 -3.11 39.92 -13.13
C ALA A 227 -4.18 40.80 -12.43
N LYS A 228 -5.22 40.20 -11.84
CA LYS A 228 -6.21 40.90 -11.01
C LYS A 228 -5.64 41.22 -9.63
N PHE A 229 -4.99 40.24 -9.00
CA PHE A 229 -4.35 40.40 -7.69
C PHE A 229 -3.30 41.51 -7.73
N ASP A 230 -2.47 41.59 -8.78
CA ASP A 230 -1.46 42.64 -8.94
C ASP A 230 -2.05 44.06 -9.07
N ARG A 231 -3.31 44.18 -9.51
CA ARG A 231 -3.97 45.48 -9.70
C ARG A 231 -4.70 45.99 -8.47
N GLY A 232 -5.15 45.11 -7.58
CA GLY A 232 -6.02 45.49 -6.46
C GLY A 232 -5.97 44.56 -5.25
N GLY A 233 -4.93 43.73 -5.13
CA GLY A 233 -4.75 42.77 -4.04
C GLY A 233 -5.83 41.69 -3.98
N ALA A 234 -5.94 41.05 -2.81
CA ALA A 234 -6.95 40.03 -2.52
C ALA A 234 -8.39 40.55 -2.71
N GLU A 235 -8.63 41.85 -2.45
CA GLU A 235 -9.95 42.49 -2.59
C GLU A 235 -10.48 42.49 -4.02
N ALA A 236 -9.60 42.43 -5.03
CA ALA A 236 -9.99 42.39 -6.44
C ALA A 236 -10.47 41.01 -6.93
N LEU A 237 -10.27 39.96 -6.13
CA LEU A 237 -10.64 38.58 -6.46
C LEU A 237 -12.02 38.23 -5.90
N ASN A 238 -12.78 37.44 -6.68
CA ASN A 238 -13.99 36.79 -6.16
C ASN A 238 -13.65 35.58 -5.28
N ASP A 239 -14.65 35.02 -4.58
CA ASP A 239 -14.44 33.93 -3.63
C ASP A 239 -13.78 32.69 -4.27
N ARG A 240 -14.23 32.28 -5.47
CA ARG A 240 -13.63 31.15 -6.20
C ARG A 240 -12.16 31.43 -6.57
N GLU A 241 -11.86 32.63 -7.07
CA GLU A 241 -10.49 33.03 -7.43
C GLU A 241 -9.57 33.04 -6.21
N ARG A 242 -10.08 33.46 -5.05
CA ARG A 242 -9.35 33.37 -3.76
C ARG A 242 -9.11 31.92 -3.34
N SER A 243 -10.13 31.07 -3.39
CA SER A 243 -9.99 29.64 -3.04
C SER A 243 -8.95 28.96 -3.93
N MET A 244 -8.91 29.28 -5.23
CA MET A 244 -7.91 28.75 -6.16
C MET A 244 -6.48 29.16 -5.75
N LEU A 245 -6.23 30.45 -5.47
CA LEU A 245 -4.90 30.87 -5.00
C LEU A 245 -4.54 30.27 -3.65
N LEU A 246 -5.46 30.23 -2.70
CA LEU A 246 -5.25 29.67 -1.36
C LEU A 246 -4.95 28.18 -1.38
N THR A 247 -5.33 27.47 -2.45
CA THR A 247 -5.04 26.04 -2.59
C THR A 247 -3.57 25.76 -2.89
N LEU A 248 -2.86 26.69 -3.54
CA LEU A 248 -1.47 26.47 -3.95
C LEU A 248 -0.47 26.35 -2.78
N PRO A 249 -0.49 27.25 -1.76
CA PRO A 249 0.40 27.13 -0.61
C PRO A 249 0.31 25.79 0.12
N PHE A 250 -0.89 25.22 0.21
CA PHE A 250 -1.12 23.93 0.87
C PHE A 250 -0.33 22.78 0.24
N LYS A 251 0.02 22.88 -1.05
CA LYS A 251 0.80 21.88 -1.79
C LYS A 251 2.31 22.12 -1.70
N LEU A 252 2.75 23.25 -1.13
CA LEU A 252 4.17 23.59 -1.07
C LEU A 252 4.89 22.77 0.00
N ILE A 253 6.02 22.18 -0.39
CA ILE A 253 6.98 21.53 0.48
C ILE A 253 8.27 22.36 0.45
N PRO A 254 8.64 23.07 1.53
CA PRO A 254 9.78 23.98 1.56
C PRO A 254 11.09 23.37 1.06
N ALA A 255 11.44 22.18 1.55
CA ALA A 255 12.71 21.51 1.21
C ALA A 255 12.78 21.07 -0.27
N ARG A 256 11.64 20.74 -0.87
CA ARG A 256 11.54 20.31 -2.28
C ARG A 256 11.50 21.50 -3.24
N HIS A 257 10.64 22.49 -2.98
CA HIS A 257 10.39 23.57 -3.94
C HIS A 257 11.34 24.76 -3.77
N ARG A 258 11.91 24.95 -2.58
CA ARG A 258 12.96 25.96 -2.29
C ARG A 258 12.62 27.38 -2.75
N LEU A 259 11.34 27.75 -2.69
CA LEU A 259 10.86 29.06 -3.12
C LEU A 259 11.16 30.18 -2.11
N GLY A 260 11.51 29.84 -0.87
CA GLY A 260 11.79 30.81 0.19
C GLY A 260 10.57 31.60 0.67
N LEU A 261 9.36 31.14 0.34
CA LEU A 261 8.09 31.84 0.61
C LEU A 261 7.53 31.58 2.00
N ILE A 262 7.88 30.44 2.61
CA ILE A 262 7.42 30.05 3.95
C ILE A 262 8.48 30.49 4.95
N THR A 263 8.31 31.68 5.53
CA THR A 263 9.23 32.26 6.52
C THR A 263 9.01 31.65 7.90
N ASP A 264 9.92 31.90 8.85
CA ASP A 264 9.80 31.42 10.23
C ASP A 264 8.52 31.92 10.91
N GLU A 265 8.11 33.17 10.65
CA GLU A 265 6.85 33.74 11.18
C GLU A 265 5.60 33.04 10.60
N ILE A 266 5.68 32.53 9.36
CA ILE A 266 4.60 31.75 8.76
C ILE A 266 4.60 30.34 9.35
N ARG A 267 5.77 29.74 9.55
CA ARG A 267 5.90 28.42 10.20
C ARG A 267 5.28 28.42 11.59
N GLU A 268 5.60 29.41 12.42
CA GLU A 268 5.05 29.57 13.77
C GLU A 268 3.52 29.68 13.76
N ARG A 269 2.96 30.50 12.87
CA ARG A 269 1.50 30.65 12.74
C ARG A 269 0.81 29.41 12.16
N VAL A 270 1.48 28.63 11.31
CA VAL A 270 0.94 27.33 10.86
C VAL A 270 0.87 26.34 12.02
N ILE A 271 1.85 26.34 12.93
CA ILE A 271 1.81 25.52 14.16
C ILE A 271 0.68 26.01 15.09
N GLU A 272 0.47 27.32 15.21
CA GLU A 272 -0.67 27.88 15.95
C GLU A 272 -2.01 27.45 15.31
N ALA A 273 -2.12 27.54 13.98
CA ALA A 273 -3.30 27.10 13.24
C ALA A 273 -3.56 25.60 13.42
N ARG A 274 -2.52 24.77 13.44
CA ARG A 274 -2.60 23.33 13.73
C ARG A 274 -3.24 23.06 15.09
N LYS A 275 -2.79 23.77 16.13
CA LYS A 275 -3.36 23.65 17.48
C LYS A 275 -4.83 24.07 17.49
N HIS A 276 -5.13 25.23 16.90
CA HIS A 276 -6.50 25.71 16.78
C HIS A 276 -7.41 24.74 16.02
N PHE A 277 -6.94 24.17 14.91
CA PHE A 277 -7.65 23.19 14.09
C PHE A 277 -8.04 21.94 14.87
N ARG A 278 -7.13 21.43 15.72
CA ARG A 278 -7.40 20.25 16.54
C ARG A 278 -8.35 20.54 17.70
N GLU A 279 -8.18 21.68 18.37
CA GLU A 279 -8.95 22.04 19.57
C GLU A 279 -10.39 22.46 19.29
N HIS A 280 -10.62 23.12 18.14
CA HIS A 280 -11.92 23.69 17.79
C HIS A 280 -12.63 22.91 16.67
N MET A 281 -12.23 21.65 16.44
CA MET A 281 -12.81 20.84 15.38
C MET A 281 -14.31 20.65 15.64
N PRO A 282 -15.19 21.03 14.70
CA PRO A 282 -16.63 20.91 14.87
C PRO A 282 -17.08 19.44 14.82
N GLU A 283 -18.22 19.13 15.44
CA GLU A 283 -18.74 17.75 15.54
C GLU A 283 -19.00 17.10 14.18
N ASP A 284 -19.33 17.89 13.15
CA ASP A 284 -19.54 17.39 11.79
C ASP A 284 -18.23 16.89 11.14
N LEU A 285 -17.07 17.41 11.56
CA LEU A 285 -15.74 16.93 11.16
C LEU A 285 -15.13 15.93 12.14
N ALA A 286 -15.86 15.51 13.18
CA ALA A 286 -15.39 14.46 14.08
C ALA A 286 -15.10 13.18 13.28
N GLY A 287 -13.91 12.62 13.48
CA GLY A 287 -13.43 11.48 12.71
C GLY A 287 -13.19 11.77 11.23
N ALA A 288 -12.94 13.03 10.83
CA ALA A 288 -12.50 13.36 9.48
C ALA A 288 -10.96 13.26 9.32
N VAL A 289 -10.23 13.42 10.42
CA VAL A 289 -8.77 13.35 10.48
C VAL A 289 -8.35 12.47 11.65
N GLU A 290 -7.51 11.49 11.37
CA GLU A 290 -6.78 10.71 12.37
C GLU A 290 -5.48 11.46 12.69
N PHE A 291 -5.47 12.20 13.80
CA PHE A 291 -4.34 13.04 14.18
C PHE A 291 -3.09 12.22 14.51
N PHE A 292 -1.92 12.77 14.19
CA PHE A 292 -0.67 12.17 14.60
C PHE A 292 -0.40 12.44 16.09
N ASP A 293 0.01 11.39 16.78
CA ASP A 293 0.50 11.45 18.15
C ASP A 293 1.82 10.67 18.24
N PRO A 294 2.93 11.28 18.70
CA PRO A 294 4.21 10.59 18.84
C PRO A 294 4.15 9.36 19.77
N ALA A 295 3.21 9.31 20.70
CA ALA A 295 3.06 8.23 21.68
C ALA A 295 2.05 7.16 21.27
N GLU A 296 1.23 7.41 20.24
CA GLU A 296 0.16 6.48 19.83
C GLU A 296 0.39 5.90 18.43
N PHE A 297 -0.19 4.71 18.22
CA PHE A 297 -0.25 4.06 16.92
C PHE A 297 -1.40 4.65 16.11
N ASN A 298 -1.13 5.03 14.86
CA ASN A 298 -2.15 5.55 13.96
C ASN A 298 -2.70 4.40 13.10
N ALA A 299 -3.97 4.04 13.31
CA ALA A 299 -4.60 2.89 12.67
C ALA A 299 -4.83 3.03 11.14
N VAL A 300 -4.72 4.25 10.62
CA VAL A 300 -4.97 4.57 9.21
C VAL A 300 -3.67 4.71 8.44
N ALA A 301 -2.61 5.16 9.11
CA ALA A 301 -1.28 5.24 8.54
C ALA A 301 -0.71 3.84 8.26
N SER A 302 0.18 3.76 7.27
CA SER A 302 0.84 2.50 6.96
C SER A 302 1.75 2.05 8.11
N VAL A 303 2.12 0.76 8.15
CA VAL A 303 3.15 0.29 9.11
C VAL A 303 4.42 1.09 8.95
N GLN A 304 4.84 1.33 7.71
CA GLN A 304 6.05 2.08 7.40
C GLN A 304 5.96 3.51 7.94
N ASP A 305 4.83 4.20 7.77
CA ASP A 305 4.64 5.57 8.29
C ASP A 305 4.58 5.58 9.81
N ASN A 306 4.02 4.55 10.44
CA ASN A 306 4.02 4.41 11.89
C ASN A 306 5.44 4.16 12.44
N ILE A 307 6.27 3.36 11.78
CA ILE A 307 7.67 3.11 12.18
C ILE A 307 8.53 4.36 11.92
N LEU A 308 8.38 4.98 10.75
CA LEU A 308 9.17 6.15 10.35
C LEU A 308 8.80 7.40 11.17
N PHE A 309 7.50 7.61 11.38
CA PHE A 309 6.90 8.77 12.05
C PHE A 309 7.55 10.10 11.67
N GLY A 310 7.67 10.35 10.37
CA GLY A 310 8.34 11.52 9.82
C GLY A 310 8.38 11.50 8.30
N LYS A 311 9.10 12.46 7.73
CA LYS A 311 9.35 12.55 6.28
C LYS A 311 10.82 12.32 5.98
N ILE A 312 11.09 11.58 4.91
CA ILE A 312 12.46 11.42 4.40
C ILE A 312 12.90 12.76 3.81
N ALA A 313 14.09 13.21 4.21
CA ALA A 313 14.61 14.51 3.84
C ALA A 313 14.92 14.62 2.34
N TYR A 314 14.47 15.70 1.70
CA TYR A 314 14.77 15.99 0.31
C TYR A 314 16.25 16.35 0.12
N GLY A 315 16.85 15.84 -0.95
CA GLY A 315 18.22 16.18 -1.34
C GLY A 315 19.31 15.31 -0.72
N GLN A 316 18.92 14.31 0.09
CA GLN A 316 19.84 13.27 0.56
C GLN A 316 19.94 12.16 -0.49
N ALA A 317 21.14 11.97 -1.06
CA ALA A 317 21.39 10.87 -1.99
C ALA A 317 21.19 9.53 -1.26
N GLU A 318 20.51 8.59 -1.90
CA GLU A 318 20.21 7.26 -1.34
C GLU A 318 19.37 7.29 -0.04
N GLY A 319 18.72 8.41 0.28
CA GLY A 319 17.91 8.57 1.48
C GLY A 319 16.80 7.51 1.59
N PRO A 320 15.91 7.39 0.57
CA PRO A 320 14.85 6.39 0.57
C PRO A 320 15.36 4.94 0.69
N GLU A 321 16.42 4.58 -0.04
CA GLU A 321 17.01 3.25 0.01
C GLU A 321 17.62 2.95 1.39
N THR A 322 18.32 3.94 1.97
CA THR A 322 18.95 3.82 3.28
C THR A 322 17.91 3.69 4.38
N VAL A 323 16.88 4.55 4.39
CA VAL A 323 15.77 4.46 5.34
C VAL A 323 15.05 3.12 5.22
N GLY A 324 14.78 2.66 4.00
CA GLY A 324 14.20 1.34 3.77
C GLY A 324 15.03 0.20 4.36
N ARG A 325 16.35 0.24 4.20
CA ARG A 325 17.27 -0.73 4.80
C ARG A 325 17.25 -0.68 6.33
N LEU A 326 17.20 0.51 6.93
CA LEU A 326 17.16 0.69 8.38
C LEU A 326 15.82 0.23 8.97
N ILE A 327 14.71 0.42 8.26
CA ILE A 327 13.41 -0.15 8.60
C ILE A 327 13.49 -1.68 8.57
N ASP A 328 14.07 -2.26 7.51
CA ASP A 328 14.27 -3.71 7.40
C ASP A 328 15.10 -4.26 8.57
N GLU A 329 16.21 -3.60 8.91
CA GLU A 329 17.07 -3.96 10.05
C GLU A 329 16.30 -3.90 11.38
N THR A 330 15.54 -2.83 11.60
CA THR A 330 14.72 -2.64 12.81
C THR A 330 13.64 -3.71 12.93
N VAL A 331 12.94 -4.00 11.83
CA VAL A 331 11.90 -5.03 11.78
C VAL A 331 12.47 -6.41 12.05
N ASP A 332 13.65 -6.72 11.51
CA ASP A 332 14.32 -8.00 11.71
C ASP A 332 14.85 -8.16 13.15
N GLU A 333 15.43 -7.11 13.72
CA GLU A 333 15.88 -7.08 15.13
C GLU A 333 14.75 -7.35 16.11
N LEU A 334 13.56 -6.78 15.86
CA LEU A 334 12.39 -6.91 16.72
C LEU A 334 11.50 -8.13 16.38
N GLY A 335 11.89 -8.94 15.38
CA GLY A 335 11.15 -10.11 14.95
C GLY A 335 9.75 -9.78 14.42
N LEU A 336 9.56 -8.61 13.81
CA LEU A 336 8.28 -8.12 13.29
C LEU A 336 7.98 -8.59 11.86
N ARG A 337 8.95 -9.17 11.17
CA ARG A 337 8.81 -9.51 9.74
C ARG A 337 7.59 -10.41 9.46
N ARG A 338 7.35 -11.41 10.30
CA ARG A 338 6.19 -12.32 10.14
C ARG A 338 4.87 -11.59 10.31
N ASP A 339 4.77 -10.72 11.31
CA ASP A 339 3.55 -9.93 11.57
C ASP A 339 3.23 -9.01 10.38
N ILE A 340 4.25 -8.34 9.83
CA ILE A 340 4.11 -7.44 8.68
C ILE A 340 3.76 -8.22 7.41
N VAL A 341 4.36 -9.39 7.17
CA VAL A 341 3.94 -10.26 6.06
C VAL A 341 2.49 -10.69 6.24
N GLY A 342 2.09 -11.05 7.47
CA GLY A 342 0.71 -11.40 7.80
C GLY A 342 -0.27 -10.28 7.48
N ALA A 343 0.08 -9.03 7.80
CA ALA A 343 -0.70 -7.87 7.38
C ALA A 343 -0.74 -7.69 5.86
N GLY A 344 0.38 -7.93 5.17
CA GLY A 344 0.48 -7.90 3.72
C GLY A 344 -0.40 -8.93 2.99
N LEU A 345 -0.84 -9.99 3.67
CA LEU A 345 -1.82 -10.94 3.12
C LEU A 345 -3.18 -10.26 2.84
N GLU A 346 -3.53 -9.18 3.54
CA GLU A 346 -4.77 -8.42 3.32
C GLU A 346 -4.69 -7.44 2.15
N PHE A 347 -3.52 -7.34 1.50
CA PHE A 347 -3.35 -6.45 0.37
C PHE A 347 -4.33 -6.78 -0.76
N GLN A 348 -5.16 -5.79 -1.11
CA GLN A 348 -6.15 -5.89 -2.16
C GLN A 348 -5.49 -5.90 -3.54
N VAL A 349 -5.61 -7.01 -4.28
CA VAL A 349 -4.89 -7.20 -5.55
C VAL A 349 -5.49 -6.41 -6.72
N GLY A 350 -6.70 -5.88 -6.54
CA GLY A 350 -7.44 -5.13 -7.56
C GLY A 350 -8.09 -6.04 -8.61
N ILE A 351 -8.81 -5.42 -9.55
CA ILE A 351 -9.57 -6.14 -10.58
C ILE A 351 -8.62 -7.00 -11.42
N GLY A 352 -8.81 -8.32 -11.38
CA GLY A 352 -7.96 -9.28 -12.11
C GLY A 352 -6.50 -9.30 -11.66
N GLY A 353 -6.18 -8.79 -10.47
CA GLY A 353 -4.79 -8.66 -10.00
C GLY A 353 -4.04 -7.50 -10.66
N SER A 354 -4.73 -6.41 -11.02
CA SER A 354 -4.14 -5.24 -11.69
C SER A 354 -3.08 -4.50 -10.88
N ARG A 355 -3.06 -4.67 -9.54
CA ARG A 355 -2.04 -4.08 -8.64
C ARG A 355 -0.79 -4.94 -8.48
N LEU A 356 -0.73 -6.09 -9.15
CA LEU A 356 0.38 -7.02 -9.09
C LEU A 356 1.12 -7.07 -10.43
N SER A 357 2.41 -7.37 -10.40
CA SER A 357 3.16 -7.71 -11.61
C SER A 357 2.70 -9.06 -12.19
N GLY A 358 2.97 -9.31 -13.47
CA GLY A 358 2.66 -10.60 -14.10
C GLY A 358 3.28 -11.78 -13.36
N THR A 359 4.54 -11.63 -12.96
CA THR A 359 5.27 -12.62 -12.15
C THR A 359 4.60 -12.87 -10.80
N GLN A 360 4.15 -11.83 -10.11
CA GLN A 360 3.47 -11.96 -8.81
C GLN A 360 2.12 -12.68 -8.95
N ARG A 361 1.31 -12.33 -9.96
CA ARG A 361 0.04 -13.04 -10.24
C ARG A 361 0.28 -14.54 -10.45
N GLN A 362 1.32 -14.87 -11.20
CA GLN A 362 1.66 -16.25 -11.51
C GLN A 362 2.15 -17.02 -10.28
N LYS A 363 3.03 -16.40 -9.46
CA LYS A 363 3.46 -16.96 -8.16
C LYS A 363 2.28 -17.25 -7.23
N ILE A 364 1.30 -16.33 -7.13
CA ILE A 364 0.07 -16.55 -6.34
C ILE A 364 -0.75 -17.73 -6.90
N ALA A 365 -0.88 -17.85 -8.22
CA ALA A 365 -1.63 -18.95 -8.82
C ALA A 365 -0.97 -20.32 -8.59
N ILE A 366 0.37 -20.37 -8.59
CA ILE A 366 1.14 -21.57 -8.25
C ILE A 366 0.99 -21.90 -6.76
N ALA A 367 1.17 -20.91 -5.88
CA ALA A 367 0.95 -21.05 -4.44
C ALA A 367 -0.46 -21.58 -4.13
N ARG A 368 -1.51 -21.01 -4.73
CA ARG A 368 -2.90 -21.50 -4.60
C ARG A 368 -3.06 -22.97 -5.01
N ALA A 369 -2.30 -23.44 -6.01
CA ALA A 369 -2.33 -24.84 -6.42
C ALA A 369 -1.59 -25.74 -5.43
N LEU A 370 -0.44 -25.31 -4.92
CA LEU A 370 0.34 -26.02 -3.89
C LEU A 370 -0.43 -26.13 -2.56
N ALA A 371 -1.19 -25.10 -2.18
CA ALA A 371 -2.02 -25.09 -0.97
C ALA A 371 -2.99 -26.28 -0.88
N LYS A 372 -3.38 -26.87 -2.02
CA LYS A 372 -4.27 -28.03 -2.11
C LYS A 372 -3.60 -29.37 -1.80
N GLN A 373 -2.28 -29.39 -1.60
CA GLN A 373 -1.45 -30.59 -1.49
C GLN A 373 -1.72 -31.61 -2.62
N PRO A 374 -1.50 -31.24 -3.90
CA PRO A 374 -1.91 -32.07 -5.02
C PRO A 374 -1.03 -33.32 -5.19
N ASP A 375 -1.65 -34.47 -5.43
CA ASP A 375 -0.94 -35.70 -5.84
C ASP A 375 -0.21 -35.54 -7.18
N ILE A 376 -0.76 -34.71 -8.07
CA ILE A 376 -0.18 -34.34 -9.35
C ILE A 376 -0.39 -32.84 -9.59
N LEU A 377 0.70 -32.09 -9.71
CA LEU A 377 0.70 -30.68 -10.07
C LEU A 377 0.96 -30.51 -11.57
N ILE A 378 0.00 -29.96 -12.31
CA ILE A 378 0.13 -29.68 -13.75
C ILE A 378 0.33 -28.18 -13.97
N LEU A 379 1.44 -27.82 -14.59
CA LEU A 379 1.85 -26.44 -14.90
C LEU A 379 1.98 -26.30 -16.42
N ASN A 380 1.38 -25.26 -17.00
CA ASN A 380 1.45 -24.99 -18.44
C ASN A 380 1.91 -23.56 -18.67
N ALA A 381 3.12 -23.39 -19.23
CA ALA A 381 3.69 -22.08 -19.53
C ALA A 381 3.64 -21.14 -18.30
N ALA A 382 3.79 -21.72 -17.11
CA ALA A 382 3.54 -21.05 -15.84
C ALA A 382 4.67 -20.10 -15.43
N THR A 383 5.70 -19.94 -16.26
CA THR A 383 6.87 -19.09 -16.03
C THR A 383 7.16 -18.19 -17.23
N ASP A 384 6.21 -18.10 -18.17
CA ASP A 384 6.31 -17.24 -19.34
C ASP A 384 6.33 -15.77 -18.90
N GLY A 385 7.18 -14.97 -19.55
CA GLY A 385 7.35 -13.55 -19.21
C GLY A 385 8.20 -13.26 -17.97
N MET A 386 8.68 -14.28 -17.23
CA MET A 386 9.68 -14.10 -16.18
C MET A 386 11.10 -14.02 -16.77
N ASP A 387 12.02 -13.33 -16.10
CA ASP A 387 13.43 -13.42 -16.44
C ASP A 387 14.00 -14.81 -16.10
N THR A 388 15.11 -15.18 -16.75
CA THR A 388 15.73 -16.51 -16.61
C THR A 388 16.08 -16.87 -15.17
N ARG A 389 16.59 -15.92 -14.39
CA ARG A 389 17.01 -16.19 -13.00
C ARG A 389 15.79 -16.46 -12.12
N THR A 390 14.77 -15.61 -12.19
CA THR A 390 13.52 -15.78 -11.44
C THR A 390 12.82 -17.09 -11.83
N ARG A 391 12.79 -17.44 -13.12
CA ARG A 391 12.23 -18.70 -13.60
C ARG A 391 12.90 -19.91 -12.96
N HIS A 392 14.23 -20.02 -13.07
CA HIS A 392 14.95 -21.19 -12.58
C HIS A 392 14.77 -21.37 -11.07
N ALA A 393 14.90 -20.27 -10.31
CA ALA A 393 14.71 -20.31 -8.86
C ALA A 393 13.28 -20.72 -8.47
N LEU A 394 12.26 -20.26 -9.20
CA LEU A 394 10.87 -20.66 -8.95
C LEU A 394 10.65 -22.15 -9.27
N VAL A 395 11.17 -22.65 -10.39
CA VAL A 395 11.06 -24.07 -10.77
C VAL A 395 11.70 -24.95 -9.69
N ASP A 396 12.93 -24.65 -9.27
CA ASP A 396 13.64 -25.41 -8.23
C ASP A 396 12.82 -25.46 -6.92
N ARG A 397 12.26 -24.33 -6.49
CA ARG A 397 11.44 -24.27 -5.26
C ARG A 397 10.14 -25.04 -5.38
N VAL A 398 9.43 -24.92 -6.51
CA VAL A 398 8.16 -25.62 -6.74
C VAL A 398 8.38 -27.14 -6.80
N LEU A 399 9.45 -27.60 -7.45
CA LEU A 399 9.81 -29.02 -7.48
C LEU A 399 10.16 -29.55 -6.09
N ALA A 400 10.82 -28.75 -5.25
CA ALA A 400 11.13 -29.13 -3.87
C ALA A 400 9.90 -29.12 -2.95
N ALA A 401 8.94 -28.23 -3.20
CA ALA A 401 7.75 -28.04 -2.36
C ALA A 401 6.57 -28.97 -2.73
N ALA A 402 6.46 -29.39 -3.99
CA ALA A 402 5.35 -30.20 -4.44
C ALA A 402 5.33 -31.57 -3.72
N PRO A 403 4.23 -31.96 -3.06
CA PRO A 403 4.16 -33.22 -2.32
C PRO A 403 4.04 -34.45 -3.24
N GLY A 404 3.63 -34.24 -4.49
CA GLY A 404 3.37 -35.27 -5.48
C GLY A 404 4.10 -35.04 -6.80
N GLY A 405 3.65 -35.72 -7.86
CA GLY A 405 4.27 -35.64 -9.17
C GLY A 405 4.07 -34.28 -9.85
N VAL A 406 5.11 -33.74 -10.48
CA VAL A 406 5.01 -32.47 -11.24
C VAL A 406 5.07 -32.75 -12.73
N VAL A 407 4.07 -32.24 -13.47
CA VAL A 407 4.05 -32.22 -14.94
C VAL A 407 4.09 -30.77 -15.38
N TRP A 408 5.19 -30.38 -16.01
CA TRP A 408 5.40 -29.00 -16.44
C TRP A 408 5.57 -28.93 -17.95
N ALA A 409 4.63 -28.27 -18.63
CA ALA A 409 4.78 -27.92 -20.04
C ALA A 409 5.58 -26.61 -20.16
N VAL A 410 6.78 -26.73 -20.74
CA VAL A 410 7.78 -25.67 -20.92
C VAL A 410 8.05 -25.45 -22.41
N GLY A 411 8.52 -24.26 -22.78
CA GLY A 411 8.96 -23.94 -24.14
C GLY A 411 10.33 -24.54 -24.52
N ASP A 412 10.73 -24.31 -25.77
CA ASP A 412 12.00 -24.81 -26.30
C ASP A 412 13.22 -24.22 -25.57
N GLY A 413 14.16 -25.09 -25.16
CA GLY A 413 15.39 -24.67 -24.48
C GLY A 413 15.21 -24.22 -23.03
N GLU A 414 14.07 -24.56 -22.41
CA GLU A 414 13.79 -24.23 -21.02
C GLU A 414 14.52 -25.12 -20.00
N TYR A 415 14.42 -24.71 -18.75
CA TYR A 415 15.11 -25.27 -17.59
C TYR A 415 14.56 -26.64 -17.22
N LEU A 416 15.27 -27.71 -17.62
CA LEU A 416 14.92 -29.10 -17.34
C LEU A 416 15.58 -29.68 -16.08
N LYS A 417 16.44 -28.91 -15.41
CA LYS A 417 17.13 -29.38 -14.20
C LYS A 417 16.11 -29.65 -13.09
N GLY A 418 16.28 -30.77 -12.40
CA GLY A 418 15.40 -31.22 -11.31
C GLY A 418 14.23 -32.08 -11.76
N PHE A 419 13.95 -32.19 -13.06
CA PHE A 419 12.98 -33.14 -13.59
C PHE A 419 13.62 -34.51 -13.83
N ASP A 420 12.85 -35.58 -13.62
CA ASP A 420 13.31 -36.96 -13.86
C ASP A 420 13.24 -37.35 -15.34
N ARG A 421 12.32 -36.74 -16.09
CA ARG A 421 12.00 -37.10 -17.49
C ARG A 421 11.59 -35.87 -18.27
N ALA A 422 11.93 -35.84 -19.55
CA ALA A 422 11.41 -34.88 -20.51
C ALA A 422 10.76 -35.62 -21.69
N ALA A 423 9.64 -35.08 -22.18
CA ALA A 423 8.91 -35.64 -23.32
C ALA A 423 8.65 -34.54 -24.35
N GLU A 424 9.07 -34.76 -25.59
CA GLU A 424 8.83 -33.85 -26.71
C GLU A 424 7.53 -34.22 -27.42
N VAL A 425 6.66 -33.24 -27.63
CA VAL A 425 5.36 -33.41 -28.31
C VAL A 425 5.35 -32.61 -29.61
N ALA A 426 5.24 -33.30 -30.75
CA ALA A 426 5.14 -32.68 -32.07
C ALA A 426 3.97 -33.28 -32.86
N GLY A 427 3.15 -32.43 -33.48
CA GLY A 427 2.00 -32.86 -34.28
C GLY A 427 0.96 -33.68 -33.50
N GLY A 428 0.79 -33.40 -32.20
CA GLY A 428 -0.12 -34.13 -31.32
C GLY A 428 0.35 -35.53 -30.92
N LYS A 429 1.62 -35.87 -31.13
CA LYS A 429 2.23 -37.14 -30.73
C LYS A 429 3.48 -36.90 -29.89
N VAL A 430 3.73 -37.80 -28.94
CA VAL A 430 5.02 -37.85 -28.23
C VAL A 430 6.05 -38.41 -29.20
N VAL A 431 7.05 -37.61 -29.57
CA VAL A 431 8.09 -37.98 -30.55
C VAL A 431 9.39 -38.42 -29.89
N ASN A 432 9.66 -37.94 -28.67
CA ASN A 432 10.82 -38.32 -27.88
C ASN A 432 10.47 -38.36 -26.40
N VAL A 433 11.09 -39.28 -25.65
CA VAL A 433 11.06 -39.30 -24.19
C VAL A 433 12.44 -39.65 -23.68
N GLU A 434 13.04 -38.73 -22.95
CA GLU A 434 14.35 -38.90 -22.33
C GLU A 434 14.23 -39.03 -20.81
N THR A 435 15.15 -39.79 -20.22
CA THR A 435 15.34 -39.82 -18.76
C THR A 435 16.48 -38.85 -18.47
N LEU A 436 16.24 -37.92 -17.56
CA LEU A 436 17.19 -36.91 -17.16
C LEU A 436 17.96 -37.40 -15.94
N ASP A 437 19.24 -37.04 -15.85
CA ASP A 437 20.06 -37.39 -14.69
C ASP A 437 19.71 -36.41 -13.55
N SER A 438 18.84 -36.85 -12.64
CA SER A 438 18.39 -36.07 -11.50
C SER A 438 19.53 -35.98 -10.46
N ALA A 439 20.58 -35.20 -10.74
CA ALA A 439 21.53 -34.84 -9.69
C ALA A 439 20.77 -34.02 -8.65
N ALA A 440 20.37 -34.68 -7.56
CA ALA A 440 19.64 -34.09 -6.45
C ALA A 440 20.35 -32.80 -6.01
N ALA A 441 19.58 -31.72 -5.90
CA ALA A 441 20.04 -30.52 -5.24
C ALA A 441 20.47 -30.90 -3.81
N GLU A 442 21.75 -30.78 -3.50
CA GLU A 442 22.21 -30.85 -2.11
C GLU A 442 21.42 -29.80 -1.31
N PRO A 443 20.85 -30.16 -0.14
CA PRO A 443 20.15 -29.19 0.69
C PRO A 443 21.17 -28.12 1.13
N ALA A 444 20.86 -26.87 0.85
CA ALA A 444 21.63 -25.74 1.36
C ALA A 444 21.58 -25.78 2.90
N SER A 445 22.75 -25.95 3.50
CA SER A 445 23.00 -25.93 4.95
C SER A 445 22.84 -24.55 5.57
#